data_AF-A0A5B6ZJ17-F1
#
_entry.id   AF-A0A5B6ZJ17-F1
#
_cell.length_a   1.000
_cell.length_b   1.000
_cell.length_c   1.000
_cell.angle_alpha   90.00
_cell.angle_beta   90.00
_cell.angle_gamma   90.00
#
_symmetry.space_group_name_H-M   'P 1'
#
loop_
_entity.id
_entity.type
_entity.pdbx_description
1 polymer ?
#
loop_
_entity_poly.entity_id
_entity_poly.type
_entity_poly.pdbx_seq_one_letter_code
_entity_poly.pdbx_strand_id
1 'polypeptide(L)'
;MTDTAVDFLLENLMQLISCDNESILAEKDQMESLYEELGFLRKFLNHTEEKRYEHEKVKDLVAQIIDVAYEAENMVDLFVFNAVTHKDSFEFDPLNLGSVMEEIKSIKIEVMEIYEKKMYDIGVLQSGKSSHGAGGSSRSSTPIPIVEEEAVVGFDEEAMKIMEQLTGEQKQLEIISIVGMGGLGKTTLARKVYNDPLIVYHFHIRAWTCVSQVHQKRDILLDILSSVIQLKDEIHEMRDEKLFEMLKKCLMGRRYFIVLDDIWDVRAWNDLRRSFPNDNNGSR
;
A
#
# COMPACT_ATOMS: atom_id res chain seq x y z
N MET A 1 -19.18 13.28 -3.50
CA MET A 1 -19.39 13.68 -4.92
C MET A 1 -18.12 14.20 -5.62
N THR A 2 -17.04 14.52 -4.91
CA THR A 2 -15.81 15.08 -5.51
C THR A 2 -14.79 14.03 -5.96
N ASP A 3 -14.99 12.74 -5.66
CA ASP A 3 -14.02 11.68 -5.99
C ASP A 3 -14.21 11.10 -7.39
N THR A 4 -15.25 11.57 -8.09
CA THR A 4 -15.67 11.10 -9.42
C THR A 4 -14.60 11.25 -10.50
N ALA A 5 -13.78 12.31 -10.45
CA ALA A 5 -12.76 12.56 -11.46
C ALA A 5 -11.60 11.55 -11.36
N VAL A 6 -11.10 11.31 -10.14
CA VAL A 6 -10.04 10.32 -9.90
C VAL A 6 -10.52 8.90 -10.21
N ASP A 7 -11.75 8.58 -9.81
CA ASP A 7 -12.36 7.27 -10.11
C ASP A 7 -12.49 7.03 -11.61
N PHE A 8 -12.97 8.03 -12.35
CA PHE A 8 -13.13 7.95 -13.81
C PHE A 8 -11.79 7.81 -14.53
N LEU A 9 -10.78 8.60 -14.16
CA LEU A 9 -9.45 8.49 -14.75
C LEU A 9 -8.81 7.12 -14.48
N LEU A 10 -8.96 6.58 -13.27
CA LEU A 10 -8.45 5.23 -12.95
C LEU A 10 -9.15 4.15 -13.78
N GLU A 11 -10.46 4.26 -14.00
CA GLU A 11 -11.21 3.35 -14.87
C GLU A 11 -10.72 3.44 -16.32
N ASN A 12 -10.51 4.66 -16.84
CA ASN A 12 -9.99 4.88 -18.19
C ASN A 12 -8.57 4.31 -18.35
N LEU A 13 -7.68 4.59 -17.40
CA LEU A 13 -6.31 4.03 -17.41
C LEU A 13 -6.33 2.51 -17.41
N MET A 14 -7.19 1.88 -16.60
CA MET A 14 -7.32 0.43 -16.56
C MET A 14 -7.74 -0.16 -17.91
N GLN A 15 -8.65 0.52 -18.63
CA GLN A 15 -9.06 0.12 -19.98
C GLN A 15 -7.93 0.29 -21.00
N LEU A 16 -7.17 1.39 -20.93
CA LEU A 16 -6.03 1.66 -21.82
C LEU A 16 -4.88 0.68 -21.61
N ILE A 17 -4.53 0.37 -20.36
CA ILE A 17 -3.51 -0.63 -19.98
C ILE A 17 -3.86 -2.04 -20.51
N SER A 18 -5.16 -2.31 -20.66
CA SER A 18 -5.70 -3.58 -21.19
C SER A 18 -5.87 -3.58 -22.72
N CYS A 19 -5.49 -2.50 -23.41
CA CYS A 19 -5.67 -2.34 -24.86
C CYS A 19 -4.48 -2.90 -25.66
N ASP A 20 -4.77 -3.55 -26.80
CA ASP A 20 -3.76 -4.15 -27.68
C ASP A 20 -3.25 -3.19 -28.79
N ASN A 21 -3.28 -1.88 -28.57
CA ASN A 21 -2.81 -0.89 -29.55
C ASN A 21 -1.29 -0.68 -29.41
N GLU A 22 -0.53 -0.80 -30.52
CA GLU A 22 0.94 -0.69 -30.53
C GLU A 22 1.47 0.63 -29.92
N SER A 23 0.81 1.77 -30.18
CA SER A 23 1.24 3.07 -29.65
C SER A 23 0.94 3.21 -28.15
N ILE A 24 -0.16 2.62 -27.68
CA ILE A 24 -0.52 2.61 -26.25
C ILE A 24 0.40 1.66 -25.49
N LEU A 25 0.74 0.50 -26.09
CA LEU A 25 1.66 -0.47 -25.51
C LEU A 25 3.06 0.13 -25.29
N ALA A 26 3.51 1.05 -26.14
CA ALA A 26 4.79 1.73 -25.99
C ALA A 26 4.87 2.61 -24.72
N GLU A 27 3.74 3.16 -24.27
CA GLU A 27 3.66 4.05 -23.10
C GLU A 27 2.98 3.39 -21.90
N LYS A 28 2.79 2.06 -21.94
CA LYS A 28 2.10 1.30 -20.91
C LYS A 28 2.71 1.47 -19.52
N ASP A 29 4.04 1.49 -19.43
CA ASP A 29 4.76 1.67 -18.17
C ASP A 29 4.44 3.04 -17.53
N GLN A 30 4.32 4.10 -18.35
CA GLN A 30 3.94 5.43 -17.85
C GLN A 30 2.49 5.43 -17.33
N MET A 31 1.58 4.77 -18.05
CA MET A 31 0.17 4.66 -17.64
C MET A 31 -0.01 3.82 -16.37
N GLU A 32 0.72 2.71 -16.25
CA GLU A 32 0.75 1.88 -15.04
C GLU A 32 1.29 2.67 -13.85
N SER A 33 2.37 3.44 -14.04
CA SER A 33 2.92 4.30 -12.99
C SER A 33 1.93 5.36 -12.55
N LEU A 34 1.24 6.04 -13.48
CA LEU A 34 0.21 7.02 -13.15
C LEU A 34 -0.97 6.37 -12.41
N TYR A 35 -1.39 5.18 -12.84
CA TYR A 35 -2.46 4.43 -12.19
C TYR A 35 -2.11 4.06 -10.74
N GLU A 36 -0.89 3.58 -10.48
CA GLU A 36 -0.42 3.27 -9.12
C GLU A 36 -0.40 4.52 -8.23
N GLU A 37 0.10 5.64 -8.76
CA GLU A 37 0.23 6.92 -8.04
C GLU A 37 -1.12 7.58 -7.73
N LEU A 38 -2.03 7.66 -8.71
CA LEU A 38 -3.40 8.15 -8.49
C LEU A 38 -4.19 7.20 -7.60
N GLY A 39 -3.96 5.89 -7.69
CA GLY A 39 -4.56 4.90 -6.80
C GLY A 39 -4.20 5.12 -5.33
N PHE A 40 -2.99 5.61 -5.06
CA PHE A 40 -2.61 6.06 -3.72
C PHE A 40 -3.44 7.27 -3.26
N LEU A 41 -3.56 8.31 -4.10
CA LEU A 41 -4.27 9.54 -3.74
C LEU A 41 -5.78 9.28 -3.56
N ARG A 42 -6.36 8.39 -4.37
CA ARG A 42 -7.74 7.91 -4.21
C ARG A 42 -7.99 7.30 -2.82
N LYS A 43 -7.05 6.49 -2.31
CA LYS A 43 -7.18 5.93 -0.96
C LYS A 43 -7.25 7.06 0.08
N PHE A 44 -6.41 8.08 -0.06
CA PHE A 44 -6.44 9.24 0.83
C PHE A 44 -7.79 9.97 0.81
N LEU A 45 -8.35 10.18 -0.38
CA LEU A 45 -9.69 10.75 -0.53
C LEU A 45 -10.71 9.93 0.27
N ASN A 46 -10.76 8.61 0.09
CA ASN A 46 -11.72 7.75 0.77
C ASN A 46 -11.60 7.81 2.31
N HIS A 47 -10.38 7.85 2.87
CA HIS A 47 -10.17 7.86 4.32
C HIS A 47 -10.45 9.22 4.97
N THR A 48 -10.52 10.28 4.18
CA THR A 48 -10.67 11.65 4.70
C THR A 48 -12.07 12.20 4.51
N GLU A 49 -13.00 11.47 3.88
CA GLU A 49 -14.34 11.94 3.51
C GLU A 49 -15.10 12.61 4.67
N GLU A 50 -15.09 12.01 5.86
CA GLU A 50 -15.72 12.57 7.06
C GLU A 50 -15.01 13.83 7.60
N LYS A 51 -13.69 13.90 7.42
CA LYS A 51 -12.82 14.94 8.00
C LYS A 51 -12.56 16.11 7.05
N ARG A 52 -13.04 16.05 5.79
CA ARG A 52 -12.84 17.12 4.78
C ARG A 52 -13.41 18.46 5.23
N TYR A 53 -14.43 18.46 6.09
CA TYR A 53 -15.06 19.69 6.56
C TYR A 53 -14.34 20.35 7.73
N GLU A 54 -13.47 19.61 8.43
CA GLU A 54 -12.87 20.02 9.71
C GLU A 54 -11.50 20.68 9.55
N HIS A 55 -10.70 20.25 8.56
CA HIS A 55 -9.33 20.72 8.38
C HIS A 55 -9.11 21.39 7.02
N GLU A 56 -8.71 22.65 7.05
CA GLU A 56 -8.43 23.44 5.84
C GLU A 56 -7.33 22.81 4.98
N LYS A 57 -6.24 22.32 5.59
CA LYS A 57 -5.18 21.61 4.87
C LYS A 57 -5.66 20.36 4.14
N VAL A 58 -6.65 19.65 4.69
CA VAL A 58 -7.22 18.46 4.02
C VAL A 58 -8.05 18.89 2.82
N LYS A 59 -8.78 20.02 2.91
CA LYS A 59 -9.50 20.57 1.75
C LYS A 59 -8.56 21.01 0.64
N ASP A 60 -7.50 21.71 1.00
CA ASP A 60 -6.49 22.18 0.03
C ASP A 60 -5.87 20.99 -0.72
N LEU A 61 -5.51 19.92 -0.01
CA LEU A 61 -4.98 18.71 -0.65
C LEU A 61 -6.02 18.00 -1.51
N VAL A 62 -7.28 17.91 -1.07
CA VAL A 62 -8.36 17.32 -1.88
C VAL A 62 -8.52 18.11 -3.19
N ALA A 63 -8.44 19.43 -3.15
CA ALA A 63 -8.49 20.28 -4.35
C ALA A 63 -7.30 20.00 -5.27
N GLN A 64 -6.07 19.98 -4.74
CA GLN A 64 -4.87 19.66 -5.53
C GLN A 64 -4.94 18.27 -6.18
N ILE A 65 -5.46 17.26 -5.47
CA ILE A 65 -5.65 15.90 -6.02
C ILE A 65 -6.64 15.91 -7.19
N ILE A 66 -7.71 16.71 -7.10
CA ILE A 66 -8.70 16.83 -8.17
C ILE A 66 -8.10 17.56 -9.37
N ASP A 67 -7.37 18.65 -9.13
CA ASP A 67 -6.75 19.45 -10.18
C ASP A 67 -5.71 18.63 -10.96
N VAL A 68 -4.83 17.90 -10.27
CA VAL A 68 -3.82 17.06 -10.92
C VAL A 68 -4.44 15.88 -11.67
N ALA A 69 -5.59 15.37 -11.21
CA ALA A 69 -6.33 14.33 -11.92
C ALA A 69 -6.92 14.86 -13.24
N TYR A 70 -7.47 16.07 -13.25
CA TYR A 70 -7.94 16.69 -14.50
C TYR A 70 -6.79 17.00 -15.46
N GLU A 71 -5.64 17.45 -14.97
CA GLU A 71 -4.46 17.64 -15.82
C GLU A 71 -4.02 16.32 -16.45
N ALA A 72 -3.88 15.27 -15.63
CA ALA A 72 -3.53 13.93 -16.09
C ALA A 72 -4.52 13.39 -17.13
N GLU A 73 -5.82 13.55 -16.90
CA GLU A 73 -6.88 13.15 -17.83
C GLU A 73 -6.74 13.86 -19.17
N ASN A 74 -6.56 15.18 -19.19
CA ASN A 74 -6.37 15.95 -20.41
C ASN A 74 -5.16 15.48 -21.22
N MET A 75 -4.06 15.11 -20.55
CA MET A 75 -2.85 14.62 -21.21
C MET A 75 -3.05 13.23 -21.80
N VAL A 76 -3.70 12.33 -21.06
CA VAL A 76 -4.04 10.97 -21.52
C VAL A 76 -5.01 11.04 -22.69
N ASP A 77 -6.05 11.86 -22.62
CA ASP A 77 -7.03 12.04 -23.69
C ASP A 77 -6.39 12.60 -24.96
N LEU A 78 -5.51 13.60 -24.84
CA LEU A 78 -4.78 14.15 -25.98
C LEU A 78 -3.89 13.10 -26.64
N PHE A 79 -3.19 12.29 -25.84
CA PHE A 79 -2.37 11.20 -26.34
C PHE A 79 -3.20 10.14 -27.06
N VAL A 80 -4.31 9.70 -26.46
CA VAL A 80 -5.21 8.70 -27.04
C VAL A 80 -5.82 9.24 -28.35
N PHE A 81 -6.23 10.51 -28.38
CA PHE A 81 -6.74 11.16 -29.58
C PHE A 81 -5.70 11.11 -30.71
N ASN A 82 -4.43 11.44 -30.42
CA ASN A 82 -3.34 11.38 -31.40
C ASN A 82 -3.06 9.93 -31.85
N ALA A 83 -3.06 8.97 -30.93
CA ALA A 83 -2.83 7.54 -31.22
C ALA A 83 -3.89 6.93 -32.15
N VAL A 84 -5.13 7.38 -32.05
CA VAL A 84 -6.24 6.88 -32.86
C VAL A 84 -6.31 7.58 -34.23
N THR A 85 -6.05 8.88 -34.28
CA THR A 85 -6.25 9.70 -35.50
C THR A 85 -5.05 9.72 -36.44
N HIS A 86 -3.83 9.59 -35.93
CA HIS A 86 -2.60 9.83 -36.68
C HIS A 86 -1.75 8.56 -36.87
N LYS A 87 -2.38 7.46 -37.35
CA LYS A 87 -1.70 6.18 -37.59
C LYS A 87 -0.54 6.22 -38.62
N ASP A 88 -0.48 7.22 -39.48
CA ASP A 88 0.43 7.26 -40.64
C ASP A 88 1.35 8.50 -40.71
N SER A 89 1.35 9.39 -39.70
CA SER A 89 2.18 10.61 -39.70
C SER A 89 3.36 10.50 -38.73
N PHE A 90 4.57 10.76 -39.25
CA PHE A 90 5.88 10.68 -38.57
C PHE A 90 6.10 11.64 -37.38
N GLU A 91 5.06 12.29 -36.88
CA GLU A 91 5.08 13.17 -35.69
C GLU A 91 4.07 12.62 -34.68
N PHE A 92 4.51 11.62 -33.90
CA PHE A 92 3.77 11.15 -32.74
C PHE A 92 4.39 11.82 -31.52
N ASP A 93 3.67 12.73 -30.87
CA ASP A 93 4.12 13.30 -29.61
C ASP A 93 3.98 12.25 -28.49
N PRO A 94 5.08 11.83 -27.85
CA PRO A 94 5.03 10.85 -26.77
C PRO A 94 4.21 11.36 -25.59
N LEU A 95 3.63 10.43 -24.84
CA LEU A 95 2.98 10.77 -23.58
C LEU A 95 4.03 11.36 -22.63
N ASN A 96 3.80 12.58 -22.15
CA ASN A 96 4.72 13.28 -21.25
C ASN A 96 4.04 13.57 -19.92
N LEU A 97 3.96 12.58 -19.04
CA LEU A 97 3.37 12.77 -17.69
C LEU A 97 4.36 13.38 -16.69
N GLY A 98 5.51 13.90 -17.12
CA GLY A 98 6.59 14.32 -16.23
C GLY A 98 6.16 15.37 -15.20
N SER A 99 5.40 16.40 -15.62
CA SER A 99 4.90 17.45 -14.72
C SER A 99 3.91 16.89 -13.70
N VAL A 100 2.88 16.19 -14.19
CA VAL A 100 1.82 15.56 -13.40
C VAL A 100 2.41 14.61 -12.37
N MET A 101 3.39 13.79 -12.74
CA MET A 101 4.01 12.82 -11.83
C MET A 101 4.82 13.51 -10.71
N GLU A 102 5.49 14.62 -10.98
CA GLU A 102 6.19 15.39 -9.94
C GLU A 102 5.23 16.11 -9.00
N GLU A 103 4.10 16.59 -9.52
CA GLU A 103 3.04 17.19 -8.70
C GLU A 103 2.37 16.14 -7.81
N ILE A 104 2.01 14.97 -8.36
CA ILE A 104 1.45 13.85 -7.58
C ILE A 104 2.42 13.45 -6.45
N LYS A 105 3.72 13.34 -6.73
CA LYS A 105 4.74 13.06 -5.69
C LYS A 105 4.77 14.13 -4.61
N SER A 106 4.66 15.40 -4.98
CA SER A 106 4.64 16.52 -4.03
C SER A 106 3.41 16.45 -3.12
N ILE A 107 2.23 16.24 -3.70
CA ILE A 107 0.98 16.03 -2.95
C ILE A 107 1.12 14.82 -2.01
N LYS A 108 1.73 13.73 -2.48
CA LYS A 108 2.00 12.53 -1.67
C LYS A 108 2.80 12.84 -0.41
N ILE A 109 3.85 13.67 -0.54
CA ILE A 109 4.68 14.10 0.59
C ILE A 109 3.82 14.88 1.60
N GLU A 110 3.02 15.84 1.14
CA GLU A 110 2.14 16.62 2.02
C GLU A 110 1.07 15.76 2.70
N VAL A 111 0.50 14.80 2.00
CA VAL A 111 -0.42 13.80 2.55
C VAL A 111 0.26 13.01 3.67
N MET A 112 1.48 12.55 3.47
CA MET A 112 2.24 11.82 4.49
C MET A 112 2.51 12.67 5.72
N GLU A 113 2.84 13.96 5.55
CA GLU A 113 3.03 14.87 6.69
C GLU A 113 1.77 15.01 7.56
N ILE A 114 0.57 14.95 6.98
CA ILE A 114 -0.68 15.00 7.75
C ILE A 114 -0.83 13.75 8.62
N TYR A 115 -0.49 12.58 8.09
CA TYR A 115 -0.55 11.34 8.87
C TYR A 115 0.51 11.32 9.98
N GLU A 116 1.72 11.80 9.70
CA GLU A 116 2.78 11.93 10.71
C GLU A 116 2.39 12.94 11.81
N LYS A 117 1.87 14.12 11.45
CA LYS A 117 1.43 15.12 12.44
C LYS A 117 0.28 14.61 13.31
N LYS A 118 -0.64 13.82 12.75
CA LYS A 118 -1.70 13.16 13.54
C LYS A 118 -1.15 12.17 14.57
N MET A 119 -0.05 11.47 14.28
CA MET A 119 0.63 10.60 15.26
C MET A 119 1.19 11.41 16.44
N TYR A 120 1.79 12.57 16.18
CA TYR A 120 2.33 13.43 17.25
C TYR A 120 1.22 14.07 18.11
N ASP A 121 0.08 14.44 17.52
CA ASP A 121 -1.05 15.02 18.27
C ASP A 121 -1.75 13.99 19.17
N ILE A 122 -1.81 12.71 18.76
CA ILE A 122 -2.35 11.62 19.58
C ILE A 122 -1.43 11.33 20.78
N GLY A 123 -0.11 11.37 20.58
CA GLY A 123 0.88 11.16 21.66
C GLY A 123 0.79 12.18 22.80
N VAL A 124 0.31 13.40 22.53
CA VAL A 124 0.18 14.46 23.54
C VAL A 124 -1.12 14.35 24.34
N LEU A 125 -2.17 13.72 23.79
CA LEU A 125 -3.50 13.67 24.40
C LEU A 125 -3.75 12.50 25.36
N GLN A 126 -2.91 11.46 25.39
CA GLN A 126 -3.11 10.30 26.27
C GLN A 126 -2.53 10.43 27.69
N SER A 127 -1.83 11.52 28.03
CA SER A 127 -1.42 11.78 29.43
C SER A 127 -2.51 12.50 30.22
N GLY A 128 -3.65 11.86 30.41
CA GLY A 128 -4.63 12.30 31.41
C GLY A 128 -6.07 11.93 31.11
N LYS A 129 -6.49 10.75 31.56
CA LYS A 129 -7.72 10.53 32.34
C LYS A 129 -7.91 9.05 32.62
N SER A 130 -7.60 8.67 33.85
CA SER A 130 -8.02 7.41 34.48
C SER A 130 -9.38 7.59 35.15
N SER A 131 -10.36 6.75 34.81
CA SER A 131 -11.50 6.39 35.68
C SER A 131 -12.09 5.07 35.15
N HIS A 132 -11.80 3.93 35.78
CA HIS A 132 -12.67 3.22 36.74
C HIS A 132 -14.12 3.01 36.25
N GLY A 133 -14.44 1.74 35.94
CA GLY A 133 -15.80 1.24 35.78
C GLY A 133 -15.79 -0.27 35.52
N ALA A 134 -16.39 -1.04 36.43
CA ALA A 134 -16.34 -2.51 36.48
C ALA A 134 -17.59 -3.18 35.87
N GLY A 135 -17.41 -4.39 35.33
CA GLY A 135 -18.36 -5.51 35.50
C GLY A 135 -19.23 -5.92 34.31
N GLY A 136 -19.20 -7.22 33.97
CA GLY A 136 -20.33 -7.92 33.32
C GLY A 136 -19.97 -8.96 32.26
N SER A 137 -19.93 -10.24 32.64
CA SER A 137 -19.84 -11.41 31.73
C SER A 137 -21.13 -11.65 30.94
N SER A 138 -21.02 -12.17 29.70
CA SER A 138 -21.86 -13.28 29.19
C SER A 138 -21.26 -13.90 27.91
N ARG A 139 -21.28 -15.24 27.86
CA ARG A 139 -20.81 -16.10 26.76
C ARG A 139 -21.92 -16.34 25.73
N SER A 140 -21.57 -16.35 24.45
CA SER A 140 -22.23 -17.18 23.42
C SER A 140 -21.30 -17.40 22.22
N SER A 141 -21.50 -18.53 21.52
CA SER A 141 -20.57 -19.13 20.56
C SER A 141 -21.00 -18.92 19.11
N THR A 142 -20.04 -18.49 18.26
CA THR A 142 -19.95 -18.55 16.77
C THR A 142 -20.99 -17.80 15.92
N PRO A 143 -20.67 -17.26 14.72
CA PRO A 143 -19.52 -17.51 13.83
C PRO A 143 -18.55 -16.32 13.67
N ILE A 144 -17.43 -16.57 12.97
CA ILE A 144 -16.28 -15.67 12.70
C ILE A 144 -16.71 -14.20 12.55
N PRO A 145 -16.27 -13.28 13.44
CA PRO A 145 -16.49 -11.86 13.23
C PRO A 145 -15.47 -11.38 12.20
N ILE A 146 -15.98 -10.74 11.16
CA ILE A 146 -15.29 -9.62 10.53
C ILE A 146 -14.99 -8.68 11.69
N VAL A 147 -13.74 -8.67 12.14
CA VAL A 147 -13.33 -7.86 13.29
C VAL A 147 -13.46 -6.41 12.84
N GLU A 148 -14.55 -5.77 13.26
CA GLU A 148 -14.64 -4.31 13.30
C GLU A 148 -13.37 -3.81 14.00
N GLU A 149 -12.58 -3.02 13.27
CA GLU A 149 -11.23 -2.57 13.61
C GLU A 149 -11.16 -1.64 14.84
N GLU A 150 -12.26 -1.40 15.54
CA GLU A 150 -12.35 -0.43 16.62
C GLU A 150 -12.17 -0.99 18.05
N ALA A 151 -11.93 -2.30 18.22
CA ALA A 151 -11.93 -2.93 19.56
C ALA A 151 -10.54 -3.38 20.09
N VAL A 152 -9.42 -3.01 19.45
CA VAL A 152 -8.09 -3.28 20.01
C VAL A 152 -7.67 -2.15 20.95
N VAL A 153 -8.07 -2.27 22.22
CA VAL A 153 -7.68 -1.33 23.29
C VAL A 153 -6.27 -1.67 23.78
N GLY A 154 -5.39 -0.67 23.83
CA GLY A 154 -3.98 -0.82 24.24
C GLY A 154 -3.01 -1.02 23.08
N PHE A 155 -1.73 -1.18 23.42
CA PHE A 155 -0.59 -1.24 22.49
C PHE A 155 -0.29 0.03 21.68
N ASP A 156 -0.86 1.19 22.05
CA ASP A 156 -0.67 2.43 21.31
C ASP A 156 0.81 2.85 21.26
N GLU A 157 1.51 2.78 22.41
CA GLU A 157 2.93 3.10 22.50
C GLU A 157 3.81 2.12 21.72
N GLU A 158 3.54 0.81 21.83
CA GLU A 158 4.27 -0.22 21.10
C GLU A 158 4.04 -0.11 19.58
N ALA A 159 2.80 0.13 19.17
CA ALA A 159 2.46 0.35 17.76
C ALA A 159 3.18 1.58 17.23
N MET A 160 3.17 2.69 17.98
CA MET A 160 3.86 3.92 17.60
C MET A 160 5.36 3.70 17.40
N LYS A 161 6.03 3.00 18.31
CA LYS A 161 7.47 2.66 18.18
C LYS A 161 7.76 1.83 16.92
N ILE A 162 6.89 0.88 16.60
CA ILE A 162 7.06 0.07 15.38
C ILE A 162 6.82 0.94 14.15
N MET A 163 5.80 1.80 14.15
CA MET A 163 5.52 2.71 13.04
C MET A 163 6.69 3.65 12.78
N GLU A 164 7.29 4.25 13.82
CA GLU A 164 8.48 5.10 13.68
C GLU A 164 9.67 4.35 13.05
N GLN A 165 9.87 3.07 13.37
CA GLN A 165 10.90 2.24 12.75
C GLN A 165 10.56 1.89 11.29
N LEU A 166 9.29 1.64 10.99
CA LEU A 166 8.81 1.36 9.65
C LEU A 166 8.92 2.57 8.73
N THR A 167 8.64 3.78 9.24
CA THR A 167 8.60 5.02 8.45
C THR A 167 9.83 5.90 8.58
N GLY A 168 10.83 5.48 9.37
CA GLY A 168 12.06 6.23 9.57
C GLY A 168 12.93 6.39 8.32
N GLU A 169 13.91 7.29 8.38
CA GLU A 169 14.77 7.67 7.23
C GLU A 169 15.70 6.55 6.72
N GLN A 170 15.76 5.41 7.40
CA GLN A 170 16.60 4.28 7.03
C GLN A 170 16.18 3.68 5.70
N LYS A 171 17.02 3.87 4.69
CA LYS A 171 16.73 3.47 3.30
C LYS A 171 17.01 1.99 3.01
N GLN A 172 17.91 1.35 3.75
CA GLN A 172 18.22 -0.07 3.56
C GLN A 172 17.03 -0.96 3.97
N LEU A 173 16.97 -2.17 3.41
CA LEU A 173 16.07 -3.22 3.88
C LEU A 173 16.39 -3.56 5.35
N GLU A 174 15.39 -3.48 6.22
CA GLU A 174 15.50 -3.79 7.65
C GLU A 174 14.45 -4.81 8.08
N ILE A 175 14.73 -5.54 9.18
CA ILE A 175 13.83 -6.52 9.76
C ILE A 175 13.46 -6.06 11.17
N ILE A 176 12.17 -6.00 11.46
CA ILE A 176 11.65 -5.70 12.80
C ILE A 176 11.06 -7.00 13.37
N SER A 177 11.50 -7.39 14.57
CA SER A 177 11.06 -8.64 15.22
C SER A 177 10.21 -8.34 16.45
N ILE A 178 8.99 -8.89 16.48
CA ILE A 178 8.09 -8.85 17.63
C ILE A 178 8.16 -10.21 18.33
N VAL A 179 8.82 -10.26 19.49
CA VAL A 179 9.05 -11.52 20.24
C VAL A 179 8.34 -11.51 21.59
N GLY A 180 7.97 -12.69 22.08
CA GLY A 180 7.29 -12.85 23.36
C GLY A 180 6.54 -14.17 23.46
N MET A 181 6.08 -14.49 24.65
CA MET A 181 5.29 -15.70 24.92
C MET A 181 4.00 -15.75 24.09
N GLY A 182 3.47 -16.96 23.91
CA GLY A 182 2.15 -17.16 23.28
C GLY A 182 1.05 -16.44 24.07
N GLY A 183 0.05 -15.91 23.37
CA GLY A 183 -1.09 -15.23 24.01
C GLY A 183 -0.87 -13.77 24.40
N LEU A 184 0.32 -13.19 24.18
CA LEU A 184 0.62 -11.77 24.49
C LEU A 184 0.07 -10.76 23.46
N GLY A 185 -0.65 -11.20 22.43
CA GLY A 185 -1.21 -10.30 21.42
C GLY A 185 -0.21 -9.78 20.37
N LYS A 186 0.92 -10.46 20.15
CA LYS A 186 1.93 -10.07 19.13
C LYS A 186 1.33 -9.90 17.73
N THR A 187 0.58 -10.91 17.28
CA THR A 187 -0.17 -10.88 16.01
C THR A 187 -1.19 -9.74 16.00
N THR A 188 -1.82 -9.43 17.14
CA THR A 188 -2.75 -8.32 17.28
C THR A 188 -2.04 -6.97 17.11
N LEU A 189 -0.90 -6.77 17.76
CA LEU A 189 -0.06 -5.58 17.60
C LEU A 189 0.42 -5.42 16.15
N ALA A 190 0.94 -6.49 15.56
CA ALA A 190 1.37 -6.48 14.15
C ALA A 190 0.21 -6.12 13.21
N ARG A 191 -1.01 -6.64 13.48
CA ARG A 191 -2.20 -6.34 12.66
C ARG A 191 -2.63 -4.88 12.80
N LYS A 192 -2.59 -4.35 14.02
CA LYS A 192 -2.87 -2.93 14.29
C LYS A 192 -1.93 -2.02 13.48
N VAL A 193 -0.63 -2.32 13.48
CA VAL A 193 0.37 -1.57 12.68
C VAL A 193 0.14 -1.78 11.18
N TYR A 194 -0.08 -3.03 10.74
CA TYR A 194 -0.23 -3.34 9.32
C TYR A 194 -1.41 -2.63 8.66
N ASN A 195 -2.51 -2.47 9.39
CA ASN A 195 -3.71 -1.77 8.93
C ASN A 195 -3.69 -0.27 9.23
N ASP A 196 -2.67 0.24 9.93
CA ASP A 196 -2.59 1.67 10.22
C ASP A 196 -2.54 2.45 8.91
N PRO A 197 -3.38 3.50 8.73
CA PRO A 197 -3.40 4.28 7.51
C PRO A 197 -2.00 4.74 7.09
N LEU A 198 -1.17 5.24 8.01
CA LEU A 198 0.19 5.68 7.70
C LEU A 198 1.01 4.56 7.05
N ILE A 199 0.90 3.33 7.53
CA ILE A 199 1.58 2.16 6.97
C ILE A 199 0.97 1.76 5.62
N VAL A 200 -0.35 1.80 5.50
CA VAL A 200 -1.07 1.55 4.24
C VAL A 200 -0.63 2.51 3.14
N TYR A 201 -0.33 3.76 3.50
CA TYR A 201 0.19 4.77 2.58
C TYR A 201 1.69 4.64 2.35
N HIS A 202 2.48 4.46 3.40
CA HIS A 202 3.94 4.51 3.31
C HIS A 202 4.52 3.44 2.38
N PHE A 203 3.87 2.27 2.25
CA PHE A 203 4.35 1.14 1.46
C PHE A 203 3.50 0.90 0.21
N HIS A 204 4.15 0.82 -0.95
CA HIS A 204 3.50 0.51 -2.24
C HIS A 204 2.94 -0.91 -2.24
N ILE A 205 3.69 -1.84 -1.64
CA ILE A 205 3.31 -3.25 -1.51
C ILE A 205 3.22 -3.61 -0.05
N ARG A 206 2.13 -4.28 0.34
CA ARG A 206 1.99 -4.91 1.65
C ARG A 206 1.58 -6.36 1.47
N ALA A 207 2.21 -7.26 2.21
CA ALA A 207 1.83 -8.66 2.24
C ALA A 207 1.87 -9.18 3.67
N TRP A 208 0.99 -10.14 3.96
CA TRP A 208 0.95 -10.83 5.25
C TRP A 208 0.85 -12.33 5.00
N THR A 209 1.73 -13.10 5.61
CA THR A 209 1.72 -14.57 5.54
C THR A 209 1.99 -15.16 6.92
N CYS A 210 1.33 -16.27 7.23
CA CYS A 210 1.52 -16.98 8.50
C CYS A 210 2.47 -18.17 8.29
N VAL A 211 3.45 -18.33 9.17
CA VAL A 211 4.54 -19.31 9.08
C VAL A 211 4.41 -20.44 10.14
N SER A 212 3.34 -21.24 10.11
CA SER A 212 3.26 -22.65 10.59
C SER A 212 4.57 -23.46 10.72
N GLN A 213 4.55 -24.48 11.57
CA GLN A 213 5.75 -25.26 11.88
C GLN A 213 6.23 -26.18 10.73
N VAL A 214 5.36 -26.55 9.80
CA VAL A 214 5.65 -27.52 8.71
C VAL A 214 5.77 -26.81 7.35
N HIS A 215 6.14 -25.53 7.37
CA HIS A 215 6.12 -24.70 6.17
C HIS A 215 6.93 -25.24 5.00
N GLN A 216 6.32 -25.26 3.83
CA GLN A 216 7.05 -25.35 2.57
C GLN A 216 7.33 -23.92 2.09
N LYS A 217 8.58 -23.68 1.70
CA LYS A 217 9.04 -22.41 1.11
C LYS A 217 8.10 -21.92 0.01
N ARG A 218 7.59 -22.85 -0.80
CA ARG A 218 6.65 -22.59 -1.89
C ARG A 218 5.37 -21.92 -1.43
N ASP A 219 4.78 -22.40 -0.34
CA ASP A 219 3.50 -21.90 0.16
C ASP A 219 3.63 -20.43 0.58
N ILE A 220 4.72 -20.09 1.28
CA ILE A 220 5.00 -18.71 1.69
C ILE A 220 5.21 -17.80 0.46
N LEU A 221 5.91 -18.27 -0.57
CA LEU A 221 6.10 -17.50 -1.81
C LEU A 221 4.77 -17.24 -2.52
N LEU A 222 3.89 -18.25 -2.58
CA LEU A 222 2.57 -18.12 -3.19
C LEU A 222 1.67 -17.18 -2.39
N ASP A 223 1.67 -17.28 -1.06
CA ASP A 223 0.88 -16.41 -0.18
C ASP A 223 1.29 -14.94 -0.35
N ILE A 224 2.60 -14.66 -0.34
CA ILE A 224 3.09 -13.31 -0.61
C ILE A 224 2.72 -12.87 -2.03
N LEU A 225 2.97 -13.69 -3.05
CA LEU A 225 2.63 -13.36 -4.43
C LEU A 225 1.14 -13.06 -4.61
N SER A 226 0.26 -13.79 -3.93
CA SER A 226 -1.19 -13.56 -3.96
C SER A 226 -1.59 -12.19 -3.42
N SER A 227 -0.79 -11.61 -2.53
CA SER A 227 -0.98 -10.25 -2.00
C SER A 227 -0.48 -9.17 -2.96
N VAL A 228 0.33 -9.54 -3.96
CA VAL A 228 1.01 -8.60 -4.88
C VAL A 228 0.39 -8.64 -6.28
N ILE A 229 -0.02 -9.81 -6.75
CA ILE A 229 -0.57 -10.05 -8.08
C ILE A 229 -1.78 -10.99 -8.04
N GLN A 230 -2.64 -10.88 -9.04
CA GLN A 230 -3.70 -11.88 -9.24
C GLN A 230 -3.07 -13.19 -9.73
N LEU A 231 -3.19 -14.23 -8.91
CA LEU A 231 -2.68 -15.55 -9.27
C LEU A 231 -3.52 -16.17 -10.39
N LYS A 232 -2.84 -16.71 -11.41
CA LYS A 232 -3.45 -17.60 -12.42
C LYS A 232 -3.13 -19.04 -12.06
N ASP A 233 -3.98 -19.98 -12.48
CA ASP A 233 -3.80 -21.42 -12.21
C ASP A 233 -2.41 -21.93 -12.62
N GLU A 234 -1.86 -21.40 -13.72
CA GLU A 234 -0.51 -21.71 -14.22
C GLU A 234 0.62 -21.40 -13.21
N ILE A 235 0.42 -20.44 -12.29
CA ILE A 235 1.42 -20.06 -11.28
C ILE A 235 1.58 -21.17 -10.24
N HIS A 236 0.51 -21.90 -9.92
CA HIS A 236 0.56 -23.02 -8.98
C HIS A 236 1.36 -24.22 -9.51
N GLU A 237 1.62 -24.30 -10.81
CA GLU A 237 2.45 -25.34 -11.44
C GLU A 237 3.89 -24.88 -11.73
N MET A 238 4.21 -23.59 -11.53
CA MET A 238 5.55 -23.07 -11.81
C MET A 238 6.58 -23.61 -10.84
N ARG A 239 7.82 -23.82 -11.32
CA ARG A 239 8.96 -24.16 -10.46
C ARG A 239 9.25 -23.06 -9.44
N ASP A 240 9.75 -23.43 -8.26
CA ASP A 240 10.06 -22.51 -7.17
C ASP A 240 11.02 -21.39 -7.58
N GLU A 241 12.00 -21.66 -8.45
CA GLU A 241 12.92 -20.63 -8.94
C GLU A 241 12.20 -19.55 -9.75
N LYS A 242 11.13 -19.92 -10.46
CA LYS A 242 10.34 -18.97 -11.24
C LYS A 242 9.44 -18.14 -10.34
N LEU A 243 8.84 -18.74 -9.30
CA LEU A 243 8.08 -18.01 -8.28
C LEU A 243 8.96 -16.97 -7.57
N PHE A 244 10.18 -17.36 -7.24
CA PHE A 244 11.19 -16.49 -6.64
C PHE A 244 11.51 -15.27 -7.53
N GLU A 245 11.84 -15.50 -8.80
CA GLU A 245 12.17 -14.43 -9.74
C GLU A 245 10.96 -13.52 -10.00
N MET A 246 9.76 -14.09 -10.03
CA MET A 246 8.53 -13.31 -10.14
C MET A 246 8.33 -12.40 -8.93
N LEU A 247 8.42 -12.94 -7.71
CA LEU A 247 8.28 -12.14 -6.49
C LEU A 247 9.31 -11.02 -6.47
N LYS A 248 10.58 -11.35 -6.74
CA LYS A 248 11.66 -10.37 -6.76
C LYS A 248 11.39 -9.24 -7.77
N LYS A 249 10.96 -9.58 -8.99
CA LYS A 249 10.59 -8.58 -10.01
C LYS A 249 9.44 -7.70 -9.58
N CYS A 250 8.43 -8.27 -8.93
CA CYS A 250 7.34 -7.48 -8.38
C CYS A 250 7.81 -6.54 -7.28
N LEU A 251 8.78 -6.93 -6.44
CA LEU A 251 9.25 -6.08 -5.35
C LEU A 251 10.27 -5.02 -5.79
N MET A 252 10.97 -5.24 -6.90
CA MET A 252 12.02 -4.32 -7.39
C MET A 252 11.48 -2.90 -7.61
N GLY A 253 12.24 -1.91 -7.13
CA GLY A 253 11.93 -0.49 -7.25
C GLY A 253 10.80 -0.01 -6.33
N ARG A 254 9.97 -0.91 -5.79
CA ARG A 254 8.81 -0.57 -4.98
C ARG A 254 9.11 -0.75 -3.50
N ARG A 255 8.70 0.23 -2.68
CA ARG A 255 8.81 0.12 -1.22
C ARG A 255 7.79 -0.91 -0.72
N TYR A 256 8.24 -2.02 -0.15
CA TYR A 256 7.38 -3.09 0.35
C TYR A 256 7.45 -3.25 1.87
N PHE A 257 6.35 -3.72 2.46
CA PHE A 257 6.26 -4.15 3.86
C PHE A 257 5.66 -5.56 3.93
N ILE A 258 6.44 -6.53 4.42
CA ILE A 258 6.02 -7.94 4.46
C ILE A 258 6.01 -8.47 5.88
N VAL A 259 4.83 -8.85 6.36
CA VAL A 259 4.66 -9.48 7.68
C VAL A 259 4.74 -10.99 7.55
N LEU A 260 5.77 -11.57 8.18
CA LEU A 260 5.93 -13.00 8.37
C LEU A 260 5.48 -13.35 9.80
N ASP A 261 4.23 -13.78 9.98
CA ASP A 261 3.63 -14.07 11.28
C ASP A 261 3.97 -15.50 11.75
N ASP A 262 4.00 -15.70 13.07
CA ASP A 262 4.23 -17.00 13.73
C ASP A 262 5.50 -17.77 13.29
N ILE A 263 6.63 -17.09 13.06
CA ILE A 263 7.89 -17.77 12.68
C ILE A 263 8.45 -18.62 13.84
N TRP A 264 8.60 -19.93 13.60
CA TRP A 264 9.19 -20.87 14.55
C TRP A 264 10.70 -21.10 14.36
N ASP A 265 11.23 -20.85 13.16
CA ASP A 265 12.61 -21.17 12.79
C ASP A 265 13.19 -20.15 11.80
N VAL A 266 14.43 -19.72 12.05
CA VAL A 266 15.19 -18.81 11.18
C VAL A 266 15.41 -19.36 9.77
N ARG A 267 15.31 -20.67 9.56
CA ARG A 267 15.37 -21.31 8.24
C ARG A 267 14.34 -20.74 7.28
N ALA A 268 13.11 -20.48 7.73
CA ALA A 268 12.07 -19.87 6.90
C ALA A 268 12.51 -18.50 6.33
N TRP A 269 13.14 -17.66 7.15
CA TRP A 269 13.70 -16.40 6.69
C TRP A 269 14.88 -16.59 5.73
N ASN A 270 15.82 -17.49 6.05
CA ASN A 270 17.00 -17.75 5.23
C ASN A 270 16.65 -18.23 3.81
N ASP A 271 15.56 -18.98 3.68
CA ASP A 271 15.08 -19.48 2.40
C ASP A 271 14.42 -18.39 1.54
N LEU A 272 13.84 -17.37 2.18
CA LEU A 272 13.09 -16.29 1.52
C LEU A 272 13.91 -15.03 1.28
N ARG A 273 14.91 -14.73 2.11
CA ARG A 273 15.64 -13.44 2.10
C ARG A 273 16.20 -13.02 0.75
N ARG A 274 16.51 -13.98 -0.13
CA ARG A 274 17.06 -13.69 -1.46
C ARG A 274 16.00 -13.09 -2.40
N SER A 275 14.71 -13.28 -2.10
CA SER A 275 13.56 -12.85 -2.91
C SER A 275 13.22 -11.38 -2.66
N PHE A 276 13.76 -10.80 -1.59
CA PHE A 276 13.49 -9.45 -1.12
C PHE A 276 14.65 -8.53 -1.58
N PRO A 277 14.45 -7.73 -2.64
CA PRO A 277 15.49 -6.82 -3.13
C PRO A 277 15.71 -5.67 -2.15
N ASN A 278 16.97 -5.31 -1.91
CA ASN A 278 17.32 -4.11 -1.14
C ASN A 278 17.69 -2.98 -2.10
N ASP A 279 16.69 -2.23 -2.53
CA ASP A 279 16.83 -1.13 -3.50
C ASP A 279 17.08 0.22 -2.81
N ASN A 280 17.45 0.21 -1.52
CA ASN A 280 17.65 1.41 -0.71
C ASN A 280 16.45 2.37 -0.73
N ASN A 281 15.24 1.83 -0.70
CA ASN A 281 13.99 2.58 -0.77
C ASN A 281 13.18 2.57 0.54
N GLY A 282 13.71 1.97 1.61
CA GLY A 282 13.05 1.88 2.93
C GLY A 282 12.11 0.69 3.07
N SER A 283 12.32 -0.39 2.32
CA SER A 283 11.51 -1.62 2.46
C SER A 283 11.74 -2.32 3.80
N ARG A 284 10.72 -3.04 4.28
CA ARG A 284 10.62 -3.63 5.63
C ARG A 284 10.02 -5.03 5.63
#